data_AF-A0A1H5JHF3-F1
#
_entry.id   AF-A0A1H5JHF3-F1
#
_cell.length_a   1.000
_cell.length_b   1.000
_cell.length_c   1.000
_cell.angle_alpha   90.00
_cell.angle_beta   90.00
_cell.angle_gamma   90.00
#
_symmetry.space_group_name_H-M   'P 1'
#
loop_
_entity.id
_entity.type
_entity.pdbx_description
1 polymer ?
#
loop_
_entity_poly.entity_id
_entity_poly.type
_entity_poly.pdbx_seq_one_letter_code
_entity_poly.pdbx_strand_id
1 'polypeptide(L)'
;MLRRLLLAAVVALAPSIASAQFATIAPTPQAGDNSNRIATTAFVQGISGGQPALPAGNIWIGSAGSVATPQTPSGDWTISLAGVATMATVNSNTGPFGSATQCVTVTSNAKGLLTSVSAVTCAPAIGSITGLGAGVGTALAVAVGSAGAPVVNGGPLGTPSSGNGSNLTNLAYAALPSLVANQLLGALTATTPSGQSVPSCSTASSALQWTSGTGFGCNTSITAAAVPIGAVTGLGTGVATALAINTNTTNGFATYQFGTWTPTFTGSSTPGTGQTYFTQVGTYEVIGRQVTLRFTLTATSLGTAAGNLQLSNFPFTSGATASDFGTCFVGFYVASGLAASNFGVTGVIGNSATFATIYAGSSTTSNAVTIAQAGNAVELLGVCHYHT
;
A
#
# COMPACT_ATOMS: atom_id res chain seq x y z
N MET A 1 -37.50 130.19 67.62
CA MET A 1 -36.89 130.32 68.97
C MET A 1 -37.84 130.76 70.09
N LEU A 2 -39.14 131.02 69.87
CA LEU A 2 -40.07 131.31 70.99
C LEU A 2 -41.04 130.16 71.35
N ARG A 3 -41.29 129.19 70.46
CA ARG A 3 -42.13 127.99 70.77
C ARG A 3 -41.36 126.76 71.27
N ARG A 4 -40.08 126.63 70.92
CA ARG A 4 -39.18 125.59 71.50
C ARG A 4 -38.78 125.91 72.95
N LEU A 5 -38.93 127.15 73.40
CA LEU A 5 -38.68 127.56 74.79
C LEU A 5 -39.83 127.19 75.74
N LEU A 6 -41.06 127.00 75.24
CA LEU A 6 -42.22 126.65 76.07
C LEU A 6 -42.27 125.15 76.43
N LEU A 7 -41.76 124.28 75.56
CA LEU A 7 -41.77 122.84 75.79
C LEU A 7 -40.65 122.39 76.76
N ALA A 8 -39.52 123.10 76.74
CA ALA A 8 -38.45 122.90 77.72
C ALA A 8 -38.84 123.43 79.12
N ALA A 9 -39.72 124.44 79.20
CA ALA A 9 -40.21 124.96 80.47
C ALA A 9 -41.21 124.03 81.18
N VAL A 10 -41.95 123.17 80.47
CA VAL A 10 -42.91 122.22 81.09
C VAL A 10 -42.21 120.96 81.60
N VAL A 11 -41.10 120.53 80.98
CA VAL A 11 -40.32 119.35 81.41
C VAL A 11 -39.43 119.66 82.62
N ALA A 12 -39.12 120.95 82.88
CA ALA A 12 -38.32 121.36 84.03
C ALA A 12 -39.10 121.50 85.36
N LEU A 13 -40.43 121.31 85.37
CA LEU A 13 -41.28 121.47 86.56
C LEU A 13 -41.76 120.16 87.22
N ALA A 14 -41.34 118.98 86.77
CA ALA A 14 -41.65 117.70 87.43
C ALA A 14 -40.60 116.60 87.12
N PRO A 15 -39.66 116.27 88.03
CA PRO A 15 -38.57 115.33 87.75
C PRO A 15 -38.97 113.83 87.80
N SER A 16 -40.24 113.46 87.65
CA SER A 16 -40.72 112.08 87.86
C SER A 16 -41.34 111.38 86.64
N ILE A 17 -40.90 111.66 85.42
CA ILE A 17 -41.40 110.94 84.21
C ILE A 17 -40.28 110.37 83.33
N ALA A 18 -39.15 110.01 83.92
CA ALA A 18 -38.24 109.03 83.32
C ALA A 18 -38.70 107.62 83.75
N SER A 19 -39.00 106.74 82.78
CA SER A 19 -39.32 105.29 82.92
C SER A 19 -40.79 104.84 83.01
N ALA A 20 -41.69 105.30 82.14
CA ALA A 20 -42.90 104.53 81.84
C ALA A 20 -42.60 103.47 80.75
N GLN A 21 -42.20 102.28 81.16
CA GLN A 21 -42.22 101.09 80.29
C GLN A 21 -43.69 100.79 79.93
N PHE A 22 -44.08 101.03 78.67
CA PHE A 22 -45.39 100.61 78.16
C PHE A 22 -45.40 99.07 78.05
N ALA A 23 -45.92 98.38 79.06
CA ALA A 23 -46.10 96.93 79.03
C ALA A 23 -47.38 96.58 78.23
N THR A 24 -47.24 96.30 76.93
CA THR A 24 -48.33 95.73 76.12
C THR A 24 -48.29 94.20 76.20
N ILE A 25 -49.18 93.60 76.98
CA ILE A 25 -49.38 92.14 76.99
C ILE A 25 -50.23 91.78 75.76
N ALA A 26 -49.65 91.04 74.81
CA ALA A 26 -50.37 90.53 73.63
C ALA A 26 -51.14 89.23 73.97
N PRO A 27 -52.42 89.08 73.60
CA PRO A 27 -53.17 87.86 73.85
C PRO A 27 -52.78 86.72 72.89
N THR A 28 -52.31 85.58 73.40
CA THR A 28 -52.95 84.26 73.17
C THR A 28 -53.63 83.94 71.83
N PRO A 29 -53.03 83.97 70.62
CA PRO A 29 -53.79 83.64 69.40
C PRO A 29 -54.26 82.18 69.38
N GLN A 30 -55.44 81.92 68.82
CA GLN A 30 -55.96 80.56 68.62
C GLN A 30 -55.22 79.86 67.48
N ALA A 31 -54.98 78.54 67.59
CA ALA A 31 -54.30 77.77 66.55
C ALA A 31 -55.03 77.89 65.20
N GLY A 32 -54.33 78.38 64.17
CA GLY A 32 -54.87 78.66 62.83
C GLY A 32 -55.18 80.13 62.53
N ASP A 33 -54.97 81.06 63.48
CA ASP A 33 -55.07 82.50 63.23
C ASP A 33 -53.93 82.98 62.31
N ASN A 34 -54.31 83.56 61.16
CA ASN A 34 -53.41 84.14 60.17
C ASN A 34 -53.45 85.68 60.14
N SER A 35 -54.03 86.30 61.18
CA SER A 35 -54.01 87.75 61.34
C SER A 35 -52.58 88.27 61.51
N ASN A 36 -52.28 89.48 61.02
CA ASN A 36 -50.98 90.17 61.23
C ASN A 36 -50.78 90.64 62.71
N ARG A 37 -51.37 89.95 63.68
CA ARG A 37 -51.21 90.23 65.12
C ARG A 37 -49.89 89.64 65.62
N ILE A 38 -49.30 90.27 66.63
CA ILE A 38 -48.06 89.78 67.28
C ILE A 38 -48.36 88.46 68.02
N ALA A 39 -47.63 87.40 67.69
CA ALA A 39 -47.74 86.10 68.37
C ALA A 39 -47.01 86.10 69.72
N THR A 40 -47.53 85.37 70.71
CA THR A 40 -46.85 85.20 72.00
C THR A 40 -45.64 84.28 71.86
N THR A 41 -44.64 84.46 72.72
CA THR A 41 -43.47 83.58 72.79
C THR A 41 -43.85 82.12 73.04
N ALA A 42 -44.92 81.85 73.80
CA ALA A 42 -45.45 80.50 74.01
C ALA A 42 -45.98 79.84 72.73
N PHE A 43 -46.70 80.60 71.89
CA PHE A 43 -47.20 80.10 70.60
C PHE A 43 -46.04 79.76 69.64
N VAL A 44 -45.05 80.65 69.54
CA VAL A 44 -43.88 80.42 68.69
C VAL A 44 -43.10 79.20 69.18
N GLN A 45 -42.86 79.07 70.50
CA GLN A 45 -42.14 77.90 71.04
C GLN A 45 -42.91 76.58 70.89
N GLY A 46 -44.25 76.60 70.88
CA GLY A 46 -45.06 75.40 70.58
C GLY A 46 -44.90 74.87 69.16
N ILE A 47 -44.52 75.73 68.21
CA ILE A 47 -44.32 75.37 66.79
C ILE A 47 -42.82 75.17 66.47
N SER A 48 -41.93 75.95 67.07
CA SER A 48 -40.49 75.92 66.77
C SER A 48 -39.63 75.10 67.75
N GLY A 49 -40.17 74.68 68.89
CA GLY A 49 -39.42 74.06 69.98
C GLY A 49 -39.53 72.54 70.13
N GLY A 50 -40.24 71.83 69.24
CA GLY A 50 -40.37 70.37 69.38
C GLY A 50 -41.18 69.72 68.27
N GLN A 51 -40.55 69.47 67.12
CA GLN A 51 -41.03 68.42 66.24
C GLN A 51 -40.89 67.08 67.00
N PRO A 52 -41.93 66.22 67.06
CA PRO A 52 -41.88 64.97 67.82
C PRO A 52 -40.65 64.14 67.43
N ALA A 53 -39.91 63.63 68.40
CA ALA A 53 -38.81 62.71 68.13
C ALA A 53 -39.35 61.50 67.37
N LEU A 54 -38.81 61.23 66.18
CA LEU A 54 -39.14 60.04 65.39
C LEU A 54 -38.21 58.90 65.87
N PRO A 55 -38.70 57.86 66.55
CA PRO A 55 -37.86 56.79 67.10
C PRO A 55 -37.45 55.75 66.04
N ALA A 56 -38.09 55.75 64.87
CA ALA A 56 -37.78 54.88 63.74
C ALA A 56 -37.99 55.61 62.40
N GLY A 57 -37.44 55.06 61.31
CA GLY A 57 -37.81 55.48 59.96
C GLY A 57 -39.21 54.93 59.63
N ASN A 58 -40.15 55.79 59.28
CA ASN A 58 -41.53 55.40 58.98
C ASN A 58 -41.87 55.71 57.51
N ILE A 59 -42.68 54.86 56.89
CA ILE A 59 -43.37 55.17 55.63
C ILE A 59 -44.83 55.48 55.92
N TRP A 60 -45.36 56.50 55.25
CA TRP A 60 -46.78 56.81 55.27
C TRP A 60 -47.51 55.93 54.27
N ILE A 61 -48.33 55.01 54.79
CA ILE A 61 -49.22 54.19 53.96
C ILE A 61 -50.68 54.54 54.26
N GLY A 62 -51.55 54.38 53.27
CA GLY A 62 -52.98 54.59 53.44
C GLY A 62 -53.58 53.55 54.38
N SER A 63 -54.30 53.99 55.40
CA SER A 63 -55.10 53.10 56.26
C SER A 63 -56.45 52.77 55.62
N ALA A 64 -57.22 51.86 56.22
CA ALA A 64 -58.58 51.52 55.78
C ALA A 64 -59.54 52.72 55.69
N GLY A 65 -59.18 53.88 56.28
CA GLY A 65 -59.92 55.14 56.16
C GLY A 65 -59.34 56.15 55.16
N SER A 66 -58.43 55.75 54.26
CA SER A 66 -57.73 56.63 53.31
C SER A 66 -56.91 57.75 53.97
N VAL A 67 -56.55 57.58 55.26
CA VAL A 67 -55.68 58.51 56.00
C VAL A 67 -54.25 58.00 55.92
N ALA A 68 -53.31 58.89 55.61
CA ALA A 68 -51.89 58.58 55.69
C ALA A 68 -51.55 58.22 57.14
N THR A 69 -51.03 57.00 57.37
CA THR A 69 -50.60 56.55 58.69
C THR A 69 -49.13 56.13 58.65
N PRO A 70 -48.29 56.59 59.59
CA PRO A 70 -46.89 56.25 59.60
C PRO A 70 -46.72 54.81 60.12
N GLN A 71 -46.13 53.94 59.32
CA GLN A 71 -45.81 52.56 59.69
C GLN A 71 -44.31 52.35 59.63
N THR A 72 -43.78 51.64 60.62
CA THR A 72 -42.38 51.21 60.62
C THR A 72 -42.30 49.86 59.89
N PRO A 73 -41.66 49.80 58.72
CA PRO A 73 -41.43 48.53 58.03
C PRO A 73 -40.56 47.62 58.88
N SER A 74 -40.97 46.35 59.02
CA SER A 74 -40.26 45.35 59.82
C SER A 74 -40.29 43.97 59.14
N GLY A 75 -39.29 43.14 59.43
CA GLY A 75 -39.10 41.83 58.80
C GLY A 75 -38.08 41.89 57.66
N ASP A 76 -38.46 41.43 56.47
CA ASP A 76 -37.56 41.32 55.31
C ASP A 76 -37.10 42.67 54.76
N TRP A 77 -37.84 43.75 55.02
CA TRP A 77 -37.50 45.10 54.60
C TRP A 77 -37.62 46.06 55.80
N THR A 78 -36.55 46.80 56.08
CA THR A 78 -36.47 47.77 57.19
C THR A 78 -35.92 49.10 56.69
N ILE A 79 -36.25 50.20 57.37
CA ILE A 79 -35.70 51.54 57.06
C ILE A 79 -35.18 52.21 58.34
N SER A 80 -33.94 52.73 58.28
CA SER A 80 -33.32 53.45 59.39
C SER A 80 -33.77 54.91 59.47
N LEU A 81 -33.46 55.58 60.58
CA LEU A 81 -33.70 57.01 60.77
C LEU A 81 -32.95 57.90 59.75
N ALA A 82 -31.87 57.39 59.15
CA ALA A 82 -31.13 58.07 58.08
C ALA A 82 -31.75 57.85 56.68
N GLY A 83 -32.87 57.13 56.58
CA GLY A 83 -33.52 56.80 55.31
C GLY A 83 -32.88 55.63 54.55
N VAL A 84 -31.86 54.96 55.13
CA VAL A 84 -31.27 53.75 54.53
C VAL A 84 -32.26 52.61 54.66
N ALA A 85 -32.69 52.08 53.52
CA ALA A 85 -33.53 50.91 53.42
C ALA A 85 -32.68 49.66 53.22
N THR A 86 -32.93 48.61 54.00
CA THR A 86 -32.19 47.34 53.95
C THR A 86 -33.15 46.18 53.77
N MET A 87 -32.71 45.19 53.00
CA MET A 87 -33.38 43.89 52.90
C MET A 87 -32.65 42.87 53.78
N ALA A 88 -33.34 42.18 54.68
CA ALA A 88 -32.73 41.32 55.70
C ALA A 88 -32.25 39.95 55.15
N THR A 89 -32.85 39.47 54.07
CA THR A 89 -32.68 38.07 53.59
C THR A 89 -32.21 38.01 52.13
N VAL A 90 -31.51 39.03 51.64
CA VAL A 90 -30.91 39.03 50.29
C VAL A 90 -29.47 38.52 50.33
N ASN A 91 -29.03 37.89 49.26
CA ASN A 91 -27.62 37.56 49.06
C ASN A 91 -26.76 38.83 49.11
N SER A 92 -25.90 38.94 50.11
CA SER A 92 -24.95 40.05 50.24
C SER A 92 -23.63 39.79 49.50
N ASN A 93 -23.42 38.60 48.93
CA ASN A 93 -22.20 38.29 48.20
C ASN A 93 -22.18 39.07 46.87
N THR A 94 -21.19 39.92 46.70
CA THR A 94 -20.92 40.67 45.47
C THR A 94 -19.62 40.19 44.82
N GLY A 95 -19.66 39.81 43.55
CA GLY A 95 -18.49 39.36 42.78
C GLY A 95 -18.89 38.65 41.49
N PRO A 96 -17.94 38.31 40.60
CA PRO A 96 -18.22 37.45 39.46
C PRO A 96 -18.45 36.01 39.93
N PHE A 97 -19.68 35.52 39.79
CA PHE A 97 -20.03 34.13 40.05
C PHE A 97 -20.09 33.39 38.71
N GLY A 98 -19.16 32.47 38.52
CA GLY A 98 -19.05 31.67 37.31
C GLY A 98 -17.84 32.02 36.45
N SER A 99 -17.34 31.02 35.74
CA SER A 99 -16.28 31.13 34.74
C SER A 99 -16.34 29.92 33.79
N ALA A 100 -15.37 29.78 32.88
CA ALA A 100 -15.26 28.57 32.06
C ALA A 100 -15.08 27.28 32.89
N THR A 101 -14.57 27.37 34.12
CA THR A 101 -14.29 26.22 35.00
C THR A 101 -15.11 26.21 36.28
N GLN A 102 -15.91 27.26 36.52
CA GLN A 102 -16.73 27.41 37.72
C GLN A 102 -18.19 27.62 37.36
N CYS A 103 -19.05 26.76 37.89
CA CYS A 103 -20.48 26.75 37.67
C CYS A 103 -21.16 27.52 38.80
N VAL A 104 -22.19 28.28 38.46
CA VAL A 104 -22.97 29.03 39.45
C VAL A 104 -23.95 28.09 40.12
N THR A 105 -23.91 28.04 41.44
CA THR A 105 -24.91 27.37 42.28
C THR A 105 -25.72 28.44 42.98
N VAL A 106 -27.03 28.38 42.78
CA VAL A 106 -27.99 29.27 43.42
C VAL A 106 -28.82 28.45 44.41
N THR A 107 -29.00 28.96 45.61
CA THR A 107 -29.90 28.38 46.59
C THR A 107 -31.07 29.34 46.78
N SER A 108 -32.28 28.85 46.57
CA SER A 108 -33.51 29.58 46.86
C SER A 108 -34.20 28.98 48.09
N ASN A 109 -34.95 29.83 48.79
CA ASN A 109 -35.88 29.34 49.81
C ASN A 109 -37.17 28.78 49.17
N ALA A 110 -38.04 28.21 50.00
CA ALA A 110 -39.31 27.62 49.55
C ALA A 110 -40.28 28.60 48.86
N LYS A 111 -40.03 29.92 48.95
CA LYS A 111 -40.81 30.98 48.30
C LYS A 111 -40.12 31.52 47.03
N GLY A 112 -38.98 30.96 46.63
CA GLY A 112 -38.25 31.34 45.41
C GLY A 112 -37.24 32.49 45.59
N LEU A 113 -37.05 33.02 46.80
CA LEU A 113 -36.03 34.04 47.06
C LEU A 113 -34.63 33.42 47.11
N LEU A 114 -33.66 34.01 46.39
CA LEU A 114 -32.27 33.59 46.40
C LEU A 114 -31.58 33.97 47.71
N THR A 115 -31.15 32.98 48.48
CA THR A 115 -30.50 33.15 49.79
C THR A 115 -28.99 32.98 49.73
N SER A 116 -28.44 32.33 48.71
CA SER A 116 -26.99 32.29 48.45
C SER A 116 -26.67 32.08 46.98
N VAL A 117 -25.58 32.71 46.53
CA VAL A 117 -24.94 32.44 45.23
C VAL A 117 -23.48 32.07 45.49
N SER A 118 -23.05 30.93 44.96
CA SER A 118 -21.68 30.42 45.09
C SER A 118 -21.17 29.86 43.77
N ALA A 119 -19.86 29.86 43.60
CA ALA A 119 -19.18 29.23 42.47
C ALA A 119 -18.60 27.88 42.91
N VAL A 120 -18.89 26.82 42.14
CA VAL A 120 -18.32 25.47 42.34
C VAL A 120 -17.54 25.06 41.11
N THR A 121 -16.56 24.18 41.23
CA THR A 121 -15.90 23.59 40.05
C THR A 121 -16.93 22.90 39.17
N CYS A 122 -16.97 23.27 37.89
CA CYS A 122 -17.75 22.54 36.89
C CYS A 122 -17.13 21.15 36.71
N ALA A 123 -17.75 20.12 37.27
CA ALA A 123 -17.36 18.72 37.09
C ALA A 123 -18.52 17.92 36.47
N PRO A 124 -18.92 18.22 35.22
CA PRO A 124 -19.92 17.39 34.56
C PRO A 124 -19.36 15.99 34.37
N ALA A 125 -20.07 14.96 34.87
CA ALA A 125 -19.77 13.60 34.46
C ALA A 125 -19.93 13.49 32.94
N ILE A 126 -19.09 12.70 32.27
CA ILE A 126 -19.18 12.52 30.81
C ILE A 126 -20.60 12.06 30.37
N GLY A 127 -21.28 11.28 31.21
CA GLY A 127 -22.66 10.84 31.00
C GLY A 127 -23.73 11.93 31.11
N SER A 128 -23.40 13.10 31.67
CA SER A 128 -24.29 14.26 31.75
C SER A 128 -24.19 15.18 30.52
N ILE A 129 -23.24 14.94 29.62
CA ILE A 129 -23.10 15.68 28.37
C ILE A 129 -24.01 15.05 27.31
N THR A 130 -25.08 15.74 26.95
CA THR A 130 -26.00 15.32 25.89
C THR A 130 -25.49 15.74 24.50
N GLY A 131 -25.97 15.09 23.43
CA GLY A 131 -25.65 15.47 22.06
C GLY A 131 -24.31 14.97 21.50
N LEU A 132 -23.57 14.14 22.25
CA LEU A 132 -22.31 13.55 21.78
C LEU A 132 -22.47 12.53 20.65
N GLY A 133 -23.71 12.10 20.36
CA GLY A 133 -23.98 10.98 19.46
C GLY A 133 -23.88 9.62 20.16
N ALA A 134 -24.50 8.60 19.55
CA ALA A 134 -24.53 7.26 20.11
C ALA A 134 -23.10 6.69 20.25
N GLY A 135 -22.78 6.12 21.42
CA GLY A 135 -21.50 5.45 21.68
C GLY A 135 -20.32 6.36 22.04
N VAL A 136 -20.38 7.67 21.78
CA VAL A 136 -19.25 8.59 22.07
C VAL A 136 -19.06 8.78 23.58
N GLY A 137 -20.12 9.05 24.33
CA GLY A 137 -20.04 9.16 25.80
C GLY A 137 -19.56 7.87 26.46
N THR A 138 -19.99 6.71 25.93
CA THR A 138 -19.52 5.39 26.37
C THR A 138 -18.04 5.22 26.09
N ALA A 139 -17.56 5.53 24.89
CA ALA A 139 -16.16 5.42 24.53
C ALA A 139 -15.28 6.31 25.45
N LEU A 140 -15.67 7.57 25.67
CA LEU A 140 -14.92 8.49 26.54
C LEU A 140 -14.92 8.08 28.02
N ALA A 141 -15.87 7.24 28.45
CA ALA A 141 -15.91 6.68 29.80
C ALA A 141 -15.00 5.44 29.97
N VAL A 142 -14.55 4.82 28.86
CA VAL A 142 -13.66 3.66 28.89
C VAL A 142 -12.21 4.11 28.99
N ALA A 143 -11.43 3.44 29.84
CA ALA A 143 -9.99 3.68 29.96
C ALA A 143 -9.27 3.46 28.61
N VAL A 144 -8.42 4.42 28.24
CA VAL A 144 -7.62 4.34 27.00
C VAL A 144 -6.85 3.02 26.92
N GLY A 145 -6.80 2.42 25.73
CA GLY A 145 -6.16 1.11 25.51
C GLY A 145 -7.05 -0.11 25.76
N SER A 146 -8.31 0.07 26.17
CA SER A 146 -9.30 -1.02 26.28
C SER A 146 -10.21 -1.09 25.05
N ALA A 147 -10.89 -2.23 24.84
CA ALA A 147 -11.85 -2.39 23.75
C ALA A 147 -12.98 -1.34 23.84
N GLY A 148 -13.23 -0.64 22.74
CA GLY A 148 -14.25 0.41 22.66
C GLY A 148 -13.81 1.80 23.13
N ALA A 149 -12.57 1.97 23.60
CA ALA A 149 -12.00 3.27 23.96
C ALA A 149 -11.55 4.08 22.72
N PRO A 150 -11.49 5.42 22.81
CA PRO A 150 -10.84 6.26 21.82
C PRO A 150 -9.36 5.89 21.65
N VAL A 151 -8.88 5.97 20.41
CA VAL A 151 -7.45 5.80 20.09
C VAL A 151 -6.73 7.13 20.31
N VAL A 152 -5.66 7.11 21.08
CA VAL A 152 -4.79 8.28 21.33
C VAL A 152 -3.57 8.26 20.39
N ASN A 153 -2.96 9.43 20.14
CA ASN A 153 -1.75 9.50 19.31
C ASN A 153 -0.63 8.63 19.90
N GLY A 154 -0.12 7.68 19.11
CA GLY A 154 0.87 6.68 19.56
C GLY A 154 0.29 5.50 20.35
N GLY A 155 -1.02 5.46 20.60
CA GLY A 155 -1.69 4.33 21.24
C GLY A 155 -1.99 3.18 20.26
N PRO A 156 -2.13 1.93 20.75
CA PRO A 156 -2.52 0.81 19.91
C PRO A 156 -3.95 0.97 19.38
N LEU A 157 -4.17 0.54 18.14
CA LEU A 157 -5.48 0.57 17.48
C LEU A 157 -6.47 -0.48 18.04
N GLY A 158 -6.01 -1.36 18.93
CA GLY A 158 -6.75 -2.53 19.42
C GLY A 158 -6.83 -3.67 18.39
N THR A 159 -7.77 -4.60 18.58
CA THR A 159 -8.08 -5.69 17.63
C THR A 159 -9.45 -5.46 16.98
N PRO A 160 -9.64 -4.42 16.14
CA PRO A 160 -10.93 -4.16 15.52
C PRO A 160 -11.34 -5.34 14.64
N SER A 161 -12.45 -6.01 14.97
CA SER A 161 -12.92 -7.21 14.26
C SER A 161 -13.50 -6.93 12.87
N SER A 162 -13.65 -5.66 12.49
CA SER A 162 -14.24 -5.22 11.21
C SER A 162 -13.65 -3.92 10.64
N GLY A 163 -12.54 -3.42 11.19
CA GLY A 163 -11.94 -2.17 10.74
C GLY A 163 -11.16 -2.32 9.42
N ASN A 164 -11.47 -1.49 8.42
CA ASN A 164 -10.62 -1.36 7.22
C ASN A 164 -9.56 -0.27 7.45
N GLY A 165 -8.29 -0.66 7.50
CA GLY A 165 -7.14 0.23 7.69
C GLY A 165 -6.66 0.98 6.44
N SER A 166 -7.45 1.08 5.35
CA SER A 166 -7.00 1.70 4.08
C SER A 166 -6.41 3.11 4.20
N ASN A 167 -6.77 3.87 5.24
CA ASN A 167 -6.25 5.22 5.49
C ASN A 167 -5.09 5.27 6.49
N LEU A 168 -4.62 4.14 7.00
CA LEU A 168 -3.45 4.07 7.88
C LEU A 168 -2.18 4.26 7.04
N THR A 169 -1.55 5.42 7.16
CA THR A 169 -0.20 5.67 6.62
C THR A 169 0.84 5.21 7.64
N ASN A 170 2.00 4.74 7.17
CA ASN A 170 3.11 4.28 8.01
C ASN A 170 2.78 3.10 8.96
N LEU A 171 2.02 2.10 8.49
CA LEU A 171 1.92 0.81 9.18
C LEU A 171 3.33 0.26 9.45
N ALA A 172 3.71 0.14 10.72
CA ALA A 172 4.99 -0.43 11.09
C ALA A 172 5.07 -1.86 10.56
N TYR A 173 6.10 -2.17 9.77
CA TYR A 173 6.33 -3.49 9.17
C TYR A 173 6.23 -4.67 10.17
N ALA A 174 6.42 -4.41 11.47
CA ALA A 174 6.26 -5.36 12.56
C ALA A 174 4.81 -5.86 12.80
N ALA A 175 3.80 -5.21 12.21
CA ALA A 175 2.39 -5.64 12.30
C ALA A 175 1.96 -6.57 11.15
N LEU A 176 2.76 -6.67 10.08
CA LEU A 176 2.62 -7.75 9.10
C LEU A 176 3.32 -9.00 9.67
N PRO A 177 2.82 -10.22 9.40
CA PRO A 177 3.53 -11.43 9.78
C PRO A 177 5.00 -11.34 9.38
N SER A 178 5.92 -11.61 10.32
CA SER A 178 7.35 -11.61 10.02
C SER A 178 7.65 -12.66 8.97
N LEU A 179 7.88 -12.24 7.74
CA LEU A 179 8.34 -13.11 6.67
C LEU A 179 9.77 -13.54 7.00
N VAL A 180 10.06 -14.83 6.87
CA VAL A 180 11.45 -15.31 6.85
C VAL A 180 11.98 -15.28 5.41
N ALA A 181 13.26 -15.60 5.23
CA ALA A 181 13.87 -15.66 3.91
C ALA A 181 13.05 -16.55 2.96
N ASN A 182 12.92 -16.09 1.72
CA ASN A 182 12.17 -16.75 0.65
C ASN A 182 10.68 -16.96 1.00
N GLN A 183 10.04 -15.96 1.60
CA GLN A 183 8.59 -15.91 1.71
C GLN A 183 8.03 -14.65 1.04
N LEU A 184 6.81 -14.77 0.52
CA LEU A 184 5.96 -13.64 0.14
C LEU A 184 4.69 -13.66 0.97
N LEU A 185 4.10 -12.48 1.19
CA LEU A 185 2.80 -12.39 1.83
C LEU A 185 1.71 -12.77 0.81
N GLY A 186 0.88 -13.75 1.14
CA GLY A 186 -0.18 -14.22 0.24
C GLY A 186 -1.21 -15.09 0.95
N ALA A 187 -2.28 -15.44 0.25
CA ALA A 187 -3.30 -16.33 0.75
C ALA A 187 -3.55 -17.47 -0.27
N LEU A 188 -3.49 -18.72 0.20
CA LEU A 188 -3.76 -19.92 -0.60
C LEU A 188 -5.26 -20.10 -0.89
N THR A 189 -6.09 -19.54 -0.02
CA THR A 189 -7.55 -19.56 -0.04
C THR A 189 -8.07 -18.18 0.39
N ALA A 190 -9.38 -17.94 0.38
CA ALA A 190 -9.99 -16.69 0.88
C ALA A 190 -9.91 -16.57 2.42
N THR A 191 -8.70 -16.64 2.95
CA THR A 191 -8.35 -16.53 4.38
C THR A 191 -7.36 -15.38 4.59
N THR A 192 -7.06 -15.07 5.85
CA THR A 192 -6.07 -14.06 6.20
C THR A 192 -4.71 -14.34 5.53
N PRO A 193 -4.09 -13.37 4.84
CA PRO A 193 -2.77 -13.56 4.24
C PRO A 193 -1.72 -13.97 5.27
N SER A 194 -0.87 -14.92 4.88
CA SER A 194 0.24 -15.42 5.70
C SER A 194 1.53 -15.50 4.86
N GLY A 195 2.64 -15.87 5.51
CA GLY A 195 3.91 -16.06 4.84
C GLY A 195 3.91 -17.32 3.98
N GLN A 196 3.87 -17.14 2.66
CA GLN A 196 3.95 -18.20 1.68
C GLN A 196 5.40 -18.50 1.31
N SER A 197 5.85 -19.71 1.61
CA SER A 197 7.17 -20.20 1.24
C SER A 197 7.37 -20.24 -0.27
N VAL A 198 8.48 -19.69 -0.73
CA VAL A 198 8.99 -19.77 -2.10
C VAL A 198 10.17 -20.74 -2.08
N PRO A 199 10.03 -21.95 -2.66
CA PRO A 199 11.13 -22.91 -2.68
C PRO A 199 12.27 -22.43 -3.59
N SER A 200 13.49 -22.92 -3.34
CA SER A 200 14.60 -22.69 -4.27
C SER A 200 14.49 -23.63 -5.47
N CYS A 201 14.16 -23.08 -6.64
CA CYS A 201 14.09 -23.83 -7.90
C CYS A 201 15.36 -23.65 -8.75
N SER A 202 16.52 -23.51 -8.10
CA SER A 202 17.79 -23.13 -8.72
C SER A 202 18.55 -24.29 -9.38
N THR A 203 17.85 -25.26 -10.00
CA THR A 203 18.50 -26.30 -10.80
C THR A 203 18.51 -25.88 -12.27
N ALA A 204 19.39 -26.49 -13.08
CA ALA A 204 19.42 -26.24 -14.53
C ALA A 204 18.12 -26.61 -15.26
N SER A 205 17.18 -27.29 -14.58
CA SER A 205 15.95 -27.82 -15.16
C SER A 205 14.71 -27.54 -14.31
N SER A 206 14.70 -26.42 -13.58
CA SER A 206 13.55 -26.04 -12.77
C SER A 206 13.13 -24.59 -12.92
N ALA A 207 11.84 -24.33 -12.76
CA ALA A 207 11.29 -23.00 -12.59
C ALA A 207 10.29 -22.96 -11.44
N LEU A 208 10.08 -21.77 -10.89
CA LEU A 208 9.00 -21.51 -9.96
C LEU A 208 7.64 -21.65 -10.67
N GLN A 209 6.71 -22.35 -10.04
CA GLN A 209 5.33 -22.47 -10.50
C GLN A 209 4.38 -22.09 -9.36
N TRP A 210 3.28 -21.43 -9.70
CA TRP A 210 2.15 -21.22 -8.79
C TRP A 210 1.04 -22.22 -9.09
N THR A 211 0.55 -22.89 -8.05
CA THR A 211 -0.59 -23.79 -8.14
C THR A 211 -1.68 -23.33 -7.17
N SER A 212 -2.89 -23.09 -7.69
CA SER A 212 -4.03 -22.65 -6.87
C SER A 212 -4.29 -23.62 -5.71
N GLY A 213 -4.52 -23.09 -4.51
CA GLY A 213 -4.75 -23.89 -3.29
C GLY A 213 -3.52 -24.53 -2.66
N THR A 214 -2.36 -24.55 -3.33
CA THR A 214 -1.12 -25.18 -2.82
C THR A 214 0.09 -24.24 -2.79
N GLY A 215 0.13 -23.21 -3.63
CA GLY A 215 1.09 -22.10 -3.55
C GLY A 215 2.27 -22.25 -4.51
N PHE A 216 3.45 -21.77 -4.09
CA PHE A 216 4.68 -21.88 -4.88
C PHE A 216 5.28 -23.28 -4.77
N GLY A 217 5.62 -23.86 -5.92
CA GLY A 217 6.35 -25.11 -6.05
C GLY A 217 7.46 -24.99 -7.09
N CYS A 218 8.32 -26.00 -7.17
CA CYS A 218 9.25 -26.13 -8.28
C CYS A 218 8.66 -27.05 -9.34
N ASN A 219 8.55 -26.54 -10.56
CA ASN A 219 8.41 -27.40 -11.71
C ASN A 219 9.79 -28.00 -12.02
N THR A 220 9.99 -29.29 -11.69
CA THR A 220 11.26 -30.01 -11.90
C THR A 220 11.35 -30.69 -13.27
N SER A 221 10.36 -30.50 -14.13
CA SER A 221 10.24 -31.18 -15.42
C SER A 221 10.73 -30.33 -16.59
N ILE A 222 11.48 -29.24 -16.35
CA ILE A 222 12.04 -28.39 -17.41
C ILE A 222 13.39 -28.95 -17.85
N THR A 223 13.44 -30.19 -18.33
CA THR A 223 14.64 -30.71 -18.99
C THR A 223 14.62 -30.30 -20.47
N ALA A 224 15.77 -30.30 -21.16
CA ALA A 224 15.83 -30.01 -22.60
C ALA A 224 14.93 -30.94 -23.46
N ALA A 225 14.56 -32.11 -22.93
CA ALA A 225 13.63 -33.07 -23.54
C ALA A 225 12.15 -32.83 -23.18
N ALA A 226 11.85 -31.95 -22.23
CA ALA A 226 10.54 -31.84 -21.59
C ALA A 226 9.98 -30.41 -21.56
N VAL A 227 10.60 -29.43 -22.22
CA VAL A 227 9.91 -28.18 -22.57
C VAL A 227 8.76 -28.58 -23.50
N PRO A 228 7.49 -28.52 -23.08
CA PRO A 228 6.38 -28.86 -23.95
C PRO A 228 6.30 -27.70 -24.95
N ILE A 229 6.92 -27.86 -26.11
CA ILE A 229 6.91 -26.84 -27.17
C ILE A 229 5.46 -26.47 -27.54
N GLY A 230 4.51 -27.41 -27.36
CA GLY A 230 3.07 -27.16 -27.53
C GLY A 230 2.46 -26.11 -26.59
N ALA A 231 3.12 -25.78 -25.47
CA ALA A 231 2.68 -24.73 -24.54
C ALA A 231 3.30 -23.35 -24.85
N VAL A 232 4.30 -23.30 -25.74
CA VAL A 232 4.92 -22.04 -26.15
C VAL A 232 4.06 -21.41 -27.24
N THR A 233 3.37 -20.31 -26.89
CA THR A 233 2.57 -19.53 -27.83
C THR A 233 3.47 -18.60 -28.66
N GLY A 234 2.99 -18.19 -29.84
CA GLY A 234 3.72 -17.23 -30.69
C GLY A 234 4.82 -17.82 -31.58
N LEU A 235 4.99 -19.15 -31.62
CA LEU A 235 5.97 -19.81 -32.50
C LEU A 235 5.62 -19.73 -33.99
N GLY A 236 4.38 -19.39 -34.34
CA GLY A 236 3.85 -19.50 -35.70
C GLY A 236 3.24 -20.88 -35.98
N THR A 237 2.35 -20.95 -36.97
CA THR A 237 1.63 -22.18 -37.34
C THR A 237 2.61 -23.28 -37.78
N GLY A 238 2.54 -24.44 -37.14
CA GLY A 238 3.34 -25.63 -37.50
C GLY A 238 4.76 -25.68 -36.91
N VAL A 239 5.28 -24.57 -36.36
CA VAL A 239 6.64 -24.54 -35.77
C VAL A 239 6.72 -25.42 -34.54
N ALA A 240 5.71 -25.37 -33.66
CA ALA A 240 5.66 -26.22 -32.48
C ALA A 240 5.69 -27.72 -32.83
N THR A 241 4.98 -28.10 -33.89
CA THR A 241 4.95 -29.48 -34.40
C THR A 241 6.30 -29.88 -34.98
N ALA A 242 6.95 -29.00 -35.75
CA ALA A 242 8.25 -29.30 -36.36
C ALA A 242 9.38 -29.52 -35.34
N LEU A 243 9.43 -28.70 -34.27
CA LEU A 243 10.44 -28.86 -33.22
C LEU A 243 10.18 -30.06 -32.29
N ALA A 244 8.95 -30.57 -32.25
CA ALA A 244 8.60 -31.73 -31.43
C ALA A 244 8.94 -33.08 -32.09
N ILE A 245 9.29 -33.08 -33.38
CA ILE A 245 9.62 -34.30 -34.12
C ILE A 245 11.12 -34.59 -33.98
N ASN A 246 11.47 -35.84 -33.68
CA ASN A 246 12.86 -36.28 -33.61
C ASN A 246 13.60 -36.00 -34.92
N THR A 247 14.85 -35.51 -34.83
CA THR A 247 15.71 -35.31 -36.01
C THR A 247 15.89 -36.63 -36.78
N ASN A 248 16.03 -36.54 -38.10
CA ASN A 248 16.21 -37.68 -39.01
C ASN A 248 15.04 -38.69 -39.03
N THR A 249 13.84 -38.26 -38.63
CA THR A 249 12.59 -39.03 -38.78
C THR A 249 11.67 -38.39 -39.81
N THR A 250 10.57 -39.06 -40.17
CA THR A 250 9.56 -38.53 -41.09
C THR A 250 9.06 -37.17 -40.59
N ASN A 251 9.10 -36.16 -41.45
CA ASN A 251 8.74 -34.76 -41.15
C ASN A 251 9.65 -34.04 -40.13
N GLY A 252 10.73 -34.66 -39.67
CA GLY A 252 11.72 -34.06 -38.78
C GLY A 252 12.83 -33.32 -39.53
N PHE A 253 13.59 -32.50 -38.81
CA PHE A 253 14.77 -31.84 -39.37
C PHE A 253 15.90 -32.85 -39.65
N ALA A 254 16.59 -32.67 -40.77
CA ALA A 254 17.77 -33.45 -41.11
C ALA A 254 19.01 -32.88 -40.39
N THR A 255 19.82 -33.74 -39.78
CA THR A 255 21.12 -33.35 -39.23
C THR A 255 22.14 -33.16 -40.35
N TYR A 256 23.08 -32.23 -40.18
CA TYR A 256 24.21 -32.03 -41.10
C TYR A 256 25.53 -32.43 -40.43
N GLN A 257 26.28 -33.33 -41.07
CA GLN A 257 27.62 -33.70 -40.64
C GLN A 257 28.56 -33.67 -41.85
N PHE A 258 29.78 -33.19 -41.67
CA PHE A 258 30.83 -33.27 -42.68
C PHE A 258 32.13 -33.71 -42.03
N GLY A 259 33.05 -34.24 -42.82
CA GLY A 259 34.34 -34.67 -42.31
C GLY A 259 35.27 -35.23 -43.36
N THR A 260 36.41 -35.72 -42.90
CA THR A 260 37.37 -36.47 -43.70
C THR A 260 37.27 -37.95 -43.37
N TRP A 261 37.63 -38.80 -44.33
CA TRP A 261 37.79 -40.23 -44.12
C TRP A 261 39.01 -40.70 -44.93
N THR A 262 39.60 -41.82 -44.55
CA THR A 262 40.80 -42.35 -45.20
C THR A 262 40.42 -43.55 -46.07
N PRO A 263 40.25 -43.39 -47.39
CA PRO A 263 39.80 -44.48 -48.23
C PRO A 263 40.89 -45.50 -48.45
N THR A 264 40.51 -46.76 -48.67
CA THR A 264 41.46 -47.83 -48.97
C THR A 264 40.97 -48.69 -50.12
N PHE A 265 41.87 -49.13 -50.98
CA PHE A 265 41.62 -50.27 -51.85
C PHE A 265 41.78 -51.57 -51.07
N THR A 266 40.80 -52.45 -51.24
CA THR A 266 40.80 -53.79 -50.66
C THR A 266 40.36 -54.81 -51.71
N GLY A 267 40.77 -56.06 -51.53
CA GLY A 267 40.30 -57.17 -52.35
C GLY A 267 39.12 -57.91 -51.69
N SER A 268 38.14 -58.34 -52.49
CA SER A 268 36.93 -59.00 -51.98
C SER A 268 37.17 -60.41 -51.43
N SER A 269 38.20 -61.14 -51.91
CA SER A 269 38.54 -62.48 -51.40
C SER A 269 39.69 -62.43 -50.40
N THR A 270 40.55 -61.43 -50.50
CA THR A 270 41.61 -61.16 -49.52
C THR A 270 41.78 -59.65 -49.42
N PRO A 271 41.53 -59.04 -48.25
CA PRO A 271 41.62 -57.59 -48.10
C PRO A 271 42.97 -57.02 -48.53
N GLY A 272 44.03 -57.81 -48.31
CA GLY A 272 45.41 -57.48 -48.65
C GLY A 272 46.12 -56.74 -47.52
N THR A 273 47.43 -56.91 -47.47
CA THR A 273 48.33 -56.21 -46.55
C THR A 273 49.45 -55.55 -47.34
N GLY A 274 49.92 -54.39 -46.89
CA GLY A 274 51.02 -53.67 -47.53
C GLY A 274 50.62 -52.81 -48.73
N GLN A 275 49.35 -52.41 -48.82
CA GLN A 275 48.92 -51.38 -49.76
C GLN A 275 49.65 -50.07 -49.44
N THR A 276 50.16 -49.41 -50.47
CA THR A 276 50.83 -48.10 -50.34
C THR A 276 50.19 -47.11 -51.29
N TYR A 277 50.09 -45.85 -50.87
CA TYR A 277 49.37 -44.80 -51.60
C TYR A 277 50.26 -43.58 -51.82
N PHE A 278 50.17 -43.01 -53.02
CA PHE A 278 50.68 -41.67 -53.30
C PHE A 278 49.69 -40.61 -52.85
N THR A 279 48.40 -40.81 -53.16
CA THR A 279 47.29 -39.95 -52.73
C THR A 279 46.24 -40.80 -52.01
N GLN A 280 45.86 -40.42 -50.80
CA GLN A 280 44.85 -41.13 -50.02
C GLN A 280 43.90 -40.14 -49.32
N VAL A 281 42.98 -39.53 -50.08
CA VAL A 281 42.13 -38.45 -49.58
C VAL A 281 40.66 -38.77 -49.79
N GLY A 282 39.87 -38.67 -48.72
CA GLY A 282 38.42 -38.79 -48.73
C GLY A 282 37.77 -37.70 -47.89
N THR A 283 36.66 -37.14 -48.38
CA THR A 283 35.75 -36.28 -47.61
C THR A 283 34.33 -36.79 -47.71
N TYR A 284 33.50 -36.40 -46.74
CA TYR A 284 32.10 -36.77 -46.73
C TYR A 284 31.21 -35.61 -46.25
N GLU A 285 29.97 -35.61 -46.75
CA GLU A 285 28.87 -34.80 -46.25
C GLU A 285 27.65 -35.71 -46.06
N VAL A 286 26.97 -35.56 -44.92
CA VAL A 286 25.76 -36.28 -44.56
C VAL A 286 24.65 -35.28 -44.28
N ILE A 287 23.52 -35.45 -44.97
CA ILE A 287 22.28 -34.71 -44.74
C ILE A 287 21.20 -35.73 -44.37
N GLY A 288 20.88 -35.79 -43.08
CA GLY A 288 20.00 -36.80 -42.50
C GLY A 288 20.53 -38.21 -42.74
N ARG A 289 19.90 -38.95 -43.65
CA ARG A 289 20.32 -40.31 -44.04
C ARG A 289 21.15 -40.35 -45.32
N GLN A 290 21.17 -39.29 -46.12
CA GLN A 290 21.90 -39.27 -47.39
C GLN A 290 23.38 -38.95 -47.14
N VAL A 291 24.26 -39.78 -47.68
CA VAL A 291 25.71 -39.68 -47.58
C VAL A 291 26.28 -39.42 -48.96
N THR A 292 27.11 -38.39 -49.06
CA THR A 292 27.94 -38.11 -50.24
C THR A 292 29.41 -38.22 -49.85
N LEU A 293 30.13 -39.16 -50.45
CA LEU A 293 31.58 -39.28 -50.30
C LEU A 293 32.25 -38.71 -51.53
N ARG A 294 33.34 -37.97 -51.37
CA ARG A 294 34.25 -37.58 -52.46
C ARG A 294 35.61 -38.17 -52.15
N PHE A 295 36.29 -38.68 -53.17
CA PHE A 295 37.58 -39.33 -52.95
C PHE A 295 38.53 -39.15 -54.13
N THR A 296 39.82 -39.10 -53.81
CA THR A 296 40.94 -39.22 -54.74
C THR A 296 41.90 -40.24 -54.15
N LEU A 297 42.08 -41.37 -54.82
CA LEU A 297 42.94 -42.44 -54.36
C LEU A 297 43.88 -42.88 -55.48
N THR A 298 45.18 -42.83 -55.20
CA THR A 298 46.24 -43.29 -56.10
C THR A 298 47.13 -44.26 -55.33
N ALA A 299 47.02 -45.55 -55.63
CA ALA A 299 47.90 -46.56 -55.06
C ALA A 299 49.24 -46.61 -55.81
N THR A 300 50.32 -46.87 -55.08
CA THR A 300 51.62 -47.25 -55.65
C THR A 300 51.84 -48.76 -55.59
N SER A 301 51.11 -49.45 -54.71
CA SER A 301 51.01 -50.91 -54.63
C SER A 301 49.69 -51.32 -54.00
N LEU A 302 49.06 -52.38 -54.52
CA LEU A 302 47.89 -53.02 -53.90
C LEU A 302 48.28 -54.16 -52.94
N GLY A 303 49.58 -54.36 -52.69
CA GLY A 303 50.09 -55.36 -51.75
C GLY A 303 49.63 -56.76 -52.10
N THR A 304 49.11 -57.48 -51.09
CA THR A 304 48.60 -58.85 -51.24
C THR A 304 47.08 -58.93 -51.47
N ALA A 305 46.42 -57.83 -51.82
CA ALA A 305 44.97 -57.83 -52.07
C ALA A 305 44.61 -58.78 -53.23
N ALA A 306 43.48 -59.47 -53.12
CA ALA A 306 43.00 -60.40 -54.16
C ALA A 306 41.48 -60.40 -54.29
N GLY A 307 41.00 -60.85 -55.45
CA GLY A 307 39.58 -60.86 -55.80
C GLY A 307 39.15 -59.58 -56.52
N ASN A 308 37.92 -59.15 -56.29
CA ASN A 308 37.39 -57.92 -56.87
C ASN A 308 37.91 -56.70 -56.11
N LEU A 309 38.28 -55.66 -56.84
CA LEU A 309 38.69 -54.37 -56.31
C LEU A 309 37.49 -53.70 -55.61
N GLN A 310 37.71 -53.28 -54.37
CA GLN A 310 36.72 -52.56 -53.58
C GLN A 310 37.34 -51.27 -53.03
N LEU A 311 36.58 -50.18 -53.09
CA LEU A 311 36.86 -48.96 -52.35
C LEU A 311 36.20 -49.09 -50.98
N SER A 312 36.99 -49.17 -49.92
CA SER A 312 36.55 -49.52 -48.56
C SER A 312 36.92 -48.46 -47.55
N ASN A 313 36.52 -48.70 -46.30
CA ASN A 313 36.63 -47.82 -45.13
C ASN A 313 35.67 -46.64 -45.16
N PHE A 314 34.47 -46.83 -45.71
CA PHE A 314 33.45 -45.78 -45.71
C PHE A 314 33.09 -45.39 -44.27
N PRO A 315 32.90 -44.09 -44.01
CA PRO A 315 32.64 -43.59 -42.65
C PRO A 315 31.28 -44.02 -42.08
N PHE A 316 30.33 -44.43 -42.94
CA PHE A 316 29.00 -44.91 -42.54
C PHE A 316 28.63 -46.18 -43.30
N THR A 317 27.92 -47.08 -42.63
CA THR A 317 27.38 -48.30 -43.24
C THR A 317 26.15 -47.96 -44.07
N SER A 318 26.03 -48.51 -45.27
CA SER A 318 24.85 -48.32 -46.12
C SER A 318 23.60 -49.00 -45.57
N GLY A 319 22.44 -48.52 -45.99
CA GLY A 319 21.14 -49.05 -45.59
C GLY A 319 20.96 -50.54 -45.91
N ALA A 320 20.15 -51.22 -45.08
CA ALA A 320 19.91 -52.65 -45.17
C ALA A 320 18.78 -53.03 -46.15
N THR A 321 18.07 -52.07 -46.75
CA THR A 321 16.93 -52.33 -47.64
C THR A 321 17.36 -53.06 -48.90
N ALA A 322 16.98 -54.33 -49.04
CA ALA A 322 17.37 -55.16 -50.19
C ALA A 322 17.13 -54.45 -51.54
N SER A 323 18.14 -54.53 -52.42
CA SER A 323 18.13 -53.94 -53.77
C SER A 323 18.15 -52.41 -53.84
N ASP A 324 18.22 -51.72 -52.71
CA ASP A 324 18.40 -50.27 -52.61
C ASP A 324 19.90 -49.95 -52.50
N PHE A 325 20.60 -50.05 -53.63
CA PHE A 325 22.05 -49.93 -53.69
C PHE A 325 22.50 -48.47 -53.81
N GLY A 326 23.57 -48.14 -53.10
CA GLY A 326 24.33 -46.93 -53.35
C GLY A 326 25.23 -47.08 -54.57
N THR A 327 25.67 -45.97 -55.14
CA THR A 327 26.55 -46.00 -56.32
C THR A 327 27.69 -45.01 -56.19
N CYS A 328 28.79 -45.31 -56.86
CA CYS A 328 29.92 -44.41 -57.02
C CYS A 328 30.10 -44.08 -58.50
N PHE A 329 30.15 -42.79 -58.80
CA PHE A 329 30.60 -42.31 -60.09
C PHE A 329 32.11 -42.06 -60.04
N VAL A 330 32.86 -42.75 -60.90
CA VAL A 330 34.31 -42.53 -61.07
C VAL A 330 34.52 -41.67 -62.30
N GLY A 331 34.89 -40.40 -62.07
CA GLY A 331 35.10 -39.42 -63.14
C GLY A 331 36.46 -39.55 -63.82
N PHE A 332 37.45 -40.12 -63.13
CA PHE A 332 38.77 -40.39 -63.67
C PHE A 332 39.34 -41.67 -63.06
N TYR A 333 39.95 -42.50 -63.90
CA TYR A 333 40.55 -43.76 -63.48
C TYR A 333 41.82 -44.09 -64.28
N VAL A 334 42.76 -44.75 -63.62
CA VAL A 334 43.93 -45.39 -64.24
C VAL A 334 44.00 -46.82 -63.75
N ALA A 335 44.03 -47.79 -64.67
CA ALA A 335 44.16 -49.21 -64.38
C ALA A 335 44.85 -49.91 -65.56
N SER A 336 45.75 -50.86 -65.28
CA SER A 336 46.64 -51.43 -66.32
C SER A 336 46.04 -52.59 -67.12
N GLY A 337 45.01 -53.26 -66.60
CA GLY A 337 44.46 -54.50 -67.17
C GLY A 337 43.01 -54.41 -67.63
N LEU A 338 42.45 -53.21 -67.78
CA LEU A 338 41.12 -53.02 -68.35
C LEU A 338 41.14 -53.21 -69.88
N ALA A 339 40.11 -53.85 -70.43
CA ALA A 339 39.99 -54.08 -71.87
C ALA A 339 39.75 -52.77 -72.63
N ALA A 340 40.21 -52.70 -73.88
CA ALA A 340 40.01 -51.52 -74.74
C ALA A 340 38.54 -51.17 -75.03
N SER A 341 37.61 -52.12 -74.86
CA SER A 341 36.17 -51.91 -74.98
C SER A 341 35.51 -51.34 -73.70
N ASN A 342 36.28 -51.09 -72.65
CA ASN A 342 35.79 -50.45 -71.44
C ASN A 342 35.43 -48.99 -71.72
N PHE A 343 34.20 -48.60 -71.42
CA PHE A 343 33.74 -47.22 -71.62
C PHE A 343 33.55 -46.45 -70.30
N GLY A 344 33.71 -47.09 -69.15
CA GLY A 344 33.58 -46.42 -67.86
C GLY A 344 33.85 -47.32 -66.66
N VAL A 345 34.19 -46.70 -65.54
CA VAL A 345 34.32 -47.36 -64.24
C VAL A 345 33.27 -46.78 -63.31
N THR A 346 32.63 -47.63 -62.53
CA THR A 346 31.62 -47.26 -61.54
C THR A 346 31.83 -48.06 -60.26
N GLY A 347 31.15 -47.70 -59.18
CA GLY A 347 31.11 -48.49 -57.96
C GLY A 347 29.68 -48.81 -57.56
N VAL A 348 29.46 -49.99 -57.01
CA VAL A 348 28.18 -50.38 -56.42
C VAL A 348 28.40 -50.65 -54.93
N ILE A 349 27.57 -50.01 -54.12
CA ILE A 349 27.56 -50.14 -52.67
C ILE A 349 26.44 -51.11 -52.31
N GLY A 350 26.84 -52.29 -51.82
CA GLY A 350 25.89 -53.30 -51.36
C GLY A 350 25.07 -52.83 -50.15
N ASN A 351 24.09 -53.63 -49.75
CA ASN A 351 23.37 -53.40 -48.51
C ASN A 351 24.25 -53.66 -47.29
N SER A 352 24.10 -52.85 -46.24
CA SER A 352 24.87 -53.01 -44.99
C SER A 352 26.38 -53.07 -45.20
N ALA A 353 26.88 -52.28 -46.15
CA ALA A 353 28.28 -52.29 -46.58
C ALA A 353 28.99 -50.98 -46.18
N THR A 354 30.29 -51.10 -45.91
CA THR A 354 31.21 -49.97 -45.70
C THR A 354 32.21 -49.84 -46.85
N PHE A 355 31.84 -50.36 -48.03
CA PHE A 355 32.66 -50.37 -49.23
C PHE A 355 31.80 -50.35 -50.50
N ALA A 356 32.40 -49.93 -51.61
CA ALA A 356 31.88 -50.11 -52.96
C ALA A 356 32.72 -51.14 -53.71
N THR A 357 32.09 -52.10 -54.39
CA THR A 357 32.78 -52.95 -55.37
C THR A 357 32.89 -52.18 -56.68
N ILE A 358 34.07 -52.14 -57.26
CA ILE A 358 34.34 -51.40 -58.50
C ILE A 358 33.99 -52.27 -59.71
N TYR A 359 33.27 -51.69 -60.67
CA TYR A 359 32.84 -52.34 -61.91
C TYR A 359 33.37 -51.59 -63.13
N ALA A 360 33.77 -52.36 -64.14
CA ALA A 360 34.11 -51.88 -65.47
C ALA A 360 32.93 -52.16 -66.41
N GLY A 361 32.43 -51.11 -67.04
CA GLY A 361 31.36 -51.18 -68.03
C GLY A 361 31.92 -51.42 -69.43
N SER A 362 31.35 -52.41 -70.13
CA SER A 362 31.62 -52.65 -71.55
C SER A 362 30.31 -52.68 -72.34
N SER A 363 30.40 -52.63 -73.67
CA SER A 363 29.25 -52.62 -74.57
C SER A 363 28.36 -53.86 -74.50
N THR A 364 28.76 -54.90 -73.77
CA THR A 364 28.03 -56.17 -73.64
C THR A 364 27.72 -56.56 -72.21
N THR A 365 28.65 -56.30 -71.27
CA THR A 365 28.50 -56.67 -69.86
C THR A 365 29.24 -55.70 -68.94
N SER A 366 28.77 -55.57 -67.69
CA SER A 366 29.51 -54.90 -66.62
C SER A 366 30.03 -55.94 -65.66
N ASN A 367 31.35 -55.97 -65.44
CA ASN A 367 31.99 -56.95 -64.57
C ASN A 367 32.75 -56.23 -63.46
N ALA A 368 32.88 -56.87 -62.30
CA ALA A 368 33.70 -56.33 -61.23
C ALA A 368 35.16 -56.27 -61.70
N VAL A 369 35.82 -55.14 -61.48
CA VAL A 369 37.25 -54.98 -61.73
C VAL A 369 37.98 -55.83 -60.71
N THR A 370 38.84 -56.74 -61.16
CA THR A 370 39.68 -57.53 -60.25
C THR A 370 40.93 -56.75 -59.83
N ILE A 371 41.52 -57.11 -58.70
CA ILE A 371 42.81 -56.53 -58.26
C ILE A 371 43.89 -56.69 -59.35
N ALA A 372 43.90 -57.82 -60.06
CA ALA A 372 44.82 -58.06 -61.18
C ALA A 372 44.60 -57.08 -62.35
N GLN A 373 43.34 -56.75 -62.66
CA GLN A 373 43.01 -55.78 -63.71
C GLN A 373 43.29 -54.33 -63.30
N ALA A 374 43.12 -54.02 -62.01
CA ALA A 374 43.48 -52.71 -61.47
C ALA A 374 44.99 -52.44 -61.64
N GLY A 375 45.82 -53.45 -61.37
CA GLY A 375 47.27 -53.33 -61.35
C GLY A 375 47.78 -52.61 -60.10
N ASN A 376 49.09 -52.59 -59.89
CA ASN A 376 49.69 -52.04 -58.67
C ASN A 376 49.60 -50.51 -58.57
N ALA A 377 49.46 -49.80 -59.71
CA ALA A 377 49.40 -48.35 -59.79
C ALA A 377 47.99 -47.86 -60.22
N VAL A 378 46.96 -48.25 -59.46
CA VAL A 378 45.57 -47.85 -59.74
C VAL A 378 45.27 -46.47 -59.17
N GLU A 379 44.55 -45.66 -59.95
CA GLU A 379 44.03 -44.36 -59.53
C GLU A 379 42.53 -44.30 -59.74
N LEU A 380 41.77 -43.81 -58.76
CA LEU A 380 40.36 -43.49 -58.89
C LEU A 380 40.06 -42.13 -58.26
N LEU A 381 39.33 -41.28 -59.00
CA LEU A 381 38.75 -40.03 -58.53
C LEU A 381 37.24 -40.08 -58.76
N GLY A 382 36.46 -39.80 -57.73
CA GLY A 382 35.02 -39.92 -57.85
C GLY A 382 34.20 -39.41 -56.68
N VAL A 383 32.91 -39.68 -56.78
CA VAL A 383 31.90 -39.40 -55.77
C VAL A 383 31.05 -40.64 -55.56
N CYS A 384 30.67 -40.92 -54.32
CA CYS A 384 29.71 -41.97 -53.99
C CYS A 384 28.48 -41.36 -53.31
N HIS A 385 27.30 -41.84 -53.68
CA HIS A 385 26.03 -41.47 -53.06
C HIS A 385 25.31 -42.72 -52.56
N TYR A 386 24.89 -42.69 -51.30
CA TYR A 386 24.11 -43.75 -50.68
C TYR A 386 23.35 -43.21 -49.47
N HIS A 387 22.48 -44.01 -48.87
CA HIS A 387 21.87 -43.70 -47.58
C HIS A 387 22.18 -44.74 -46.51
N THR A 388 22.11 -44.31 -45.26
CA THR A 388 22.32 -45.15 -44.06
C THR A 388 21.02 -45.68 -43.50
#